data_AF-A0A9X2JJT2-F1
#
_entry.id   AF-A0A9X2JJT2-F1
#
_cell.length_a   1.000
_cell.length_b   1.000
_cell.length_c   1.000
_cell.angle_alpha   90.00
_cell.angle_beta   90.00
_cell.angle_gamma   90.00
#
_symmetry.space_group_name_H-M   'P 1'
#
loop_
_entity.id
_entity.type
_entity.pdbx_description
1 polymer ?
#
loop_
_entity_poly.entity_id
_entity_poly.type
_entity_poly.pdbx_seq_one_letter_code
_entity_poly.pdbx_strand_id
1 'polypeptide(L)'
;MERLQESQRFCIWLDRRVDPSSEVNLSVKNTPLSELLDTLANQGDAAWVADDTLIYVGPPANVREFRTLLAIAREQAAELPSAASRRMLAKVTMEIPRLAEPRRLVEQLGQRGGVRIENLDKVPHDVWPASQLTALSVADQLTTVLSGFDLRWEPTSNGRAIRIAPIERPVVWRRLYDRTVLEEPAAANLQPDAIADSSQKSQVWIATTVEQHEALGGVKPAATTARSRPQTRPRRGDKQVYSLRVQQQPIGPMLTQLARQLGKQLQVDPQVDEQTLNQRVSFEVKQADLDELLQAACNAAGLAARVEGDTIHLELDGAE
;
A
#
# COMPACT_ATOMS: atom_id res chain seq x y z
N MET A 1 4.62 17.12 -29.09
CA MET A 1 4.59 17.24 -27.61
C MET A 1 5.85 17.87 -27.03
N GLU A 2 7.05 17.60 -27.58
CA GLU A 2 8.33 18.12 -27.08
C GLU A 2 8.37 19.65 -26.89
N ARG A 3 7.90 20.46 -27.86
CA ARG A 3 7.87 21.94 -27.73
C ARG A 3 6.94 22.48 -26.63
N LEU A 4 5.94 21.70 -26.19
CA LEU A 4 5.05 22.07 -25.08
C LEU A 4 5.70 21.76 -23.71
N GLN A 5 6.48 20.68 -23.63
CA GLN A 5 7.21 20.29 -22.40
C GLN A 5 8.28 21.33 -22.02
N GLU A 6 9.01 21.85 -23.01
CA GLU A 6 10.08 22.84 -22.78
C GLU A 6 9.58 24.21 -22.27
N SER A 7 8.33 24.57 -22.59
CA SER A 7 7.76 25.89 -22.28
C SER A 7 6.92 25.95 -21.00
N GLN A 8 6.45 24.82 -20.46
CA GLN A 8 5.39 24.82 -19.43
C GLN A 8 5.65 23.97 -18.16
N ARG A 9 6.88 23.51 -17.91
CA ARG A 9 7.28 22.79 -16.67
C ARG A 9 6.46 21.53 -16.33
N PHE A 10 5.78 20.91 -17.31
CA PHE A 10 5.12 19.62 -17.13
C PHE A 10 5.80 18.52 -17.94
N CYS A 11 5.76 17.31 -17.41
CA CYS A 11 6.18 16.07 -18.03
C CYS A 11 4.97 15.44 -18.72
N ILE A 12 5.06 15.18 -20.02
CA ILE A 12 4.08 14.30 -20.70
C ILE A 12 4.74 12.94 -20.88
N TRP A 13 4.15 11.91 -20.28
CA TRP A 13 4.62 10.54 -20.39
C TRP A 13 3.67 9.74 -21.26
N LEU A 14 4.20 9.15 -22.33
CA LEU A 14 3.48 8.23 -23.18
C LEU A 14 3.80 6.79 -22.73
N ASP A 15 2.78 6.05 -22.31
CA ASP A 15 2.90 4.63 -22.00
C ASP A 15 3.36 3.87 -23.25
N ARG A 16 4.30 2.95 -23.08
CA ARG A 16 4.87 2.14 -24.18
C ARG A 16 3.85 1.32 -24.98
N ARG A 17 2.64 1.09 -24.44
CA ARG A 17 1.56 0.39 -25.13
C ARG A 17 0.79 1.29 -26.10
N VAL A 18 1.01 2.60 -26.05
CA VAL A 18 0.47 3.55 -27.02
C VAL A 18 1.47 3.69 -28.16
N ASP A 19 1.00 3.52 -29.40
CA ASP A 19 1.85 3.63 -30.59
C ASP A 19 2.13 5.11 -30.93
N PRO A 20 3.38 5.59 -30.76
CA PRO A 20 3.74 6.99 -31.02
C PRO A 20 3.75 7.33 -32.52
N SER A 21 3.70 6.33 -33.42
CA SER A 21 3.70 6.52 -34.86
C SER A 21 2.31 6.66 -35.47
N SER A 22 1.27 6.53 -34.64
CA SER A 22 -0.13 6.71 -35.06
C SER A 22 -0.33 8.10 -35.64
N GLU A 23 -0.78 8.16 -36.88
CA GLU A 23 -1.12 9.43 -37.52
C GLU A 23 -2.40 9.99 -36.92
N VAL A 24 -2.35 11.24 -36.46
CA VAL A 24 -3.49 11.94 -35.87
C VAL A 24 -3.90 13.05 -36.82
N ASN A 25 -5.15 13.02 -37.27
CA ASN A 25 -5.74 14.11 -38.03
C ASN A 25 -6.28 15.15 -37.07
N LEU A 26 -5.56 16.27 -36.95
CA LEU A 26 -5.84 17.29 -35.96
C LEU A 26 -6.15 18.63 -36.65
N SER A 27 -7.41 19.08 -36.51
CA SER A 27 -7.84 20.42 -36.90
C SER A 27 -8.40 21.14 -35.70
N VAL A 28 -7.66 22.13 -35.18
CA VAL A 28 -7.96 22.80 -33.91
C VAL A 28 -8.00 24.31 -34.12
N LYS A 29 -9.00 24.97 -33.55
CA LYS A 29 -9.07 26.43 -33.49
C LYS A 29 -9.69 26.86 -32.17
N ASN A 30 -8.92 27.50 -31.30
CA ASN A 30 -9.36 27.95 -29.97
C ASN A 30 -9.95 26.84 -29.07
N THR A 31 -9.40 25.62 -29.13
CA THR A 31 -9.86 24.49 -28.31
C THR A 31 -9.07 24.43 -27.00
N PRO A 32 -9.72 24.20 -25.84
CA PRO A 32 -9.04 23.94 -24.57
C PRO A 32 -8.06 22.78 -24.65
N LEU A 33 -6.95 22.86 -23.90
CA LEU A 33 -5.92 21.82 -23.90
C LEU A 33 -6.45 20.43 -23.50
N SER A 34 -7.40 20.38 -22.56
CA SER A 34 -8.05 19.13 -22.15
C SER A 34 -8.83 18.50 -23.30
N GLU A 35 -9.65 19.27 -24.01
CA GLU A 35 -10.42 18.80 -25.17
C GLU A 35 -9.50 18.37 -26.32
N LEU A 36 -8.37 19.06 -26.49
CA LEU A 36 -7.32 18.65 -27.42
C LEU A 36 -6.73 17.30 -27.02
N LEU A 37 -6.36 17.10 -25.75
CA LEU A 37 -5.81 15.83 -25.27
C LEU A 37 -6.83 14.69 -25.36
N ASP A 38 -8.11 14.96 -25.08
CA ASP A 38 -9.19 13.99 -25.28
C ASP A 38 -9.30 13.57 -26.74
N THR A 39 -9.27 14.53 -27.66
CA THR A 39 -9.32 14.25 -29.10
C THR A 39 -8.13 13.42 -29.55
N LEU A 40 -6.92 13.77 -29.10
CA LEU A 40 -5.69 13.05 -29.43
C LEU A 40 -5.68 11.62 -28.88
N ALA A 41 -6.05 11.46 -27.61
CA ALA A 41 -6.04 10.16 -26.94
C ALA A 41 -7.09 9.21 -27.55
N ASN A 42 -8.30 9.71 -27.80
CA ASN A 42 -9.38 8.91 -28.39
C ASN A 42 -9.08 8.44 -29.82
N GLN A 43 -8.32 9.20 -30.61
CA GLN A 43 -7.89 8.76 -31.95
C GLN A 43 -6.87 7.60 -31.91
N GLY A 44 -6.16 7.43 -30.80
CA GLY A 44 -5.13 6.39 -30.61
C GLY A 44 -5.54 5.28 -29.64
N ASP A 45 -6.85 5.06 -29.42
CA ASP A 45 -7.39 4.10 -28.43
C ASP A 45 -6.78 4.23 -27.02
N ALA A 46 -6.38 5.45 -26.67
CA ALA A 46 -5.74 5.81 -25.41
C ALA A 46 -6.65 6.72 -24.57
N ALA A 47 -6.27 6.91 -23.32
CA ALA A 47 -6.80 7.97 -22.47
C ALA A 47 -5.64 8.74 -21.84
N TRP A 48 -5.95 9.82 -21.14
CA TRP A 48 -4.95 10.57 -20.40
C TRP A 48 -5.47 10.96 -19.01
N VAL A 49 -4.53 11.21 -18.10
CA VAL A 49 -4.80 11.75 -16.78
C VAL A 49 -3.65 12.64 -16.35
N ALA A 50 -3.95 13.70 -15.61
CA ALA A 50 -2.96 14.61 -15.05
C ALA A 50 -2.85 14.45 -13.53
N ASP A 51 -1.63 14.57 -13.02
CA ASP A 51 -1.34 14.66 -11.58
C ASP A 51 -0.15 15.60 -11.35
N ASP A 52 -0.39 16.73 -10.67
CA ASP A 52 0.59 17.81 -10.47
C ASP A 52 1.25 18.27 -11.79
N THR A 53 2.53 17.91 -12.01
CA THR A 53 3.29 18.25 -13.22
C THR A 53 3.38 17.10 -14.22
N LEU A 54 2.68 15.99 -14.02
CA LEU A 54 2.67 14.82 -14.90
C LEU A 54 1.36 14.75 -15.68
N ILE A 55 1.45 14.61 -16.99
CA ILE A 55 0.36 14.14 -17.85
C ILE A 55 0.75 12.75 -18.33
N TYR A 56 0.01 11.74 -17.89
CA TYR A 56 0.21 10.36 -18.32
C TYR A 56 -0.82 10.00 -19.39
N VAL A 57 -0.34 9.48 -20.52
CA VAL A 57 -1.15 9.02 -21.65
C VAL A 57 -0.94 7.52 -21.79
N GLY A 58 -2.00 6.72 -21.77
CA GLY A 58 -1.88 5.27 -21.77
C GLY A 58 -3.19 4.53 -22.03
N PRO A 59 -3.19 3.20 -21.92
CA PRO A 59 -4.41 2.41 -22.06
C PRO A 59 -5.50 2.87 -21.08
N PRO A 60 -6.79 2.96 -21.50
CA PRO A 60 -7.86 3.51 -20.66
C PRO A 60 -7.99 2.85 -19.27
N ALA A 61 -7.76 1.53 -19.18
CA ALA A 61 -7.79 0.82 -17.90
C ALA A 61 -6.70 1.31 -16.93
N ASN A 62 -5.46 1.49 -17.40
CA ASN A 62 -4.35 1.96 -16.57
C ASN A 62 -4.53 3.43 -16.19
N VAL A 63 -5.00 4.27 -17.13
CA VAL A 63 -5.23 5.70 -16.89
C VAL A 63 -6.21 5.91 -15.73
N ARG A 64 -7.29 5.13 -15.66
CA ARG A 64 -8.27 5.17 -14.55
C ARG A 64 -7.68 4.84 -13.18
N GLU A 65 -6.60 4.07 -13.14
CA GLU A 65 -5.97 3.61 -11.90
C GLU A 65 -4.73 4.44 -11.53
N PHE A 66 -4.18 5.22 -12.48
CA PHE A 66 -2.83 5.76 -12.41
C PHE A 66 -2.63 6.75 -11.25
N ARG A 67 -3.55 7.72 -11.06
CA ARG A 67 -3.46 8.66 -9.93
C ARG A 67 -3.54 7.95 -8.59
N THR A 68 -4.34 6.88 -8.52
CA THR A 68 -4.44 6.04 -7.32
C THR A 68 -3.13 5.29 -7.06
N LEU A 69 -2.47 4.78 -8.10
CA LEU A 69 -1.13 4.19 -7.98
C LEU A 69 -0.09 5.20 -7.48
N LEU A 70 -0.11 6.44 -7.99
CA LEU A 70 0.79 7.51 -7.53
C LEU A 70 0.55 7.85 -6.05
N ALA A 71 -0.71 8.00 -5.62
CA ALA A 71 -1.04 8.28 -4.24
C ALA A 71 -0.59 7.17 -3.28
N ILE A 72 -0.82 5.90 -3.65
CA ILE A 72 -0.33 4.74 -2.90
C ILE A 72 1.20 4.75 -2.83
N ALA A 73 1.88 5.03 -3.94
CA ALA A 73 3.34 5.06 -3.99
C ALA A 73 3.93 6.16 -3.09
N ARG A 74 3.30 7.34 -3.04
CA ARG A 74 3.71 8.45 -2.16
C ARG A 74 3.52 8.11 -0.69
N GLU A 75 2.41 7.46 -0.33
CA GLU A 75 2.17 6.97 1.03
C GLU A 75 3.19 5.90 1.43
N GLN A 76 3.43 4.93 0.56
CA GLN A 76 4.46 3.90 0.77
C GLN A 76 5.87 4.50 0.91
N ALA A 77 6.18 5.54 0.12
CA ALA A 77 7.46 6.25 0.22
C ALA A 77 7.59 6.98 1.56
N ALA A 78 6.50 7.60 2.04
CA ALA A 78 6.46 8.29 3.32
C ALA A 78 6.69 7.34 4.51
N GLU A 79 6.24 6.08 4.40
CA GLU A 79 6.42 5.03 5.43
C GLU A 79 7.84 4.44 5.50
N LEU A 80 8.69 4.72 4.51
CA LEU A 80 10.09 4.27 4.54
C LEU A 80 10.88 4.96 5.67
N PRO A 81 12.03 4.37 6.10
CA PRO A 81 12.93 5.03 7.03
C PRO A 81 13.27 6.45 6.56
N SER A 82 13.39 7.39 7.51
CA SER A 82 13.43 8.84 7.25
C SER A 82 14.39 9.28 6.14
N ALA A 83 15.57 8.65 6.05
CA ALA A 83 16.55 8.93 5.00
C ALA A 83 16.10 8.46 3.60
N ALA A 84 15.50 7.28 3.49
CA ALA A 84 14.97 6.74 2.24
C ALA A 84 13.69 7.46 1.83
N SER A 85 12.77 7.72 2.77
CA SER A 85 11.54 8.49 2.56
C SER A 85 11.85 9.87 1.95
N ARG A 86 12.79 10.61 2.53
CA ARG A 86 13.22 11.92 2.00
C ARG A 86 13.73 11.84 0.55
N ARG A 87 14.51 10.80 0.23
CA ARG A 87 15.06 10.63 -1.13
C ARG A 87 14.01 10.18 -2.13
N MET A 88 13.11 9.27 -1.72
CA MET A 88 12.02 8.77 -2.55
C MET A 88 11.01 9.87 -2.90
N LEU A 89 10.76 10.80 -1.98
CA LEU A 89 9.87 11.94 -2.18
C LEU A 89 10.58 13.17 -2.81
N ALA A 90 11.90 13.13 -2.99
CA ALA A 90 12.63 14.24 -3.61
C ALA A 90 12.27 14.36 -5.09
N LYS A 91 11.88 15.57 -5.53
CA LYS A 91 11.67 15.88 -6.95
C LYS A 91 13.01 15.93 -7.67
N VAL A 92 13.16 15.13 -8.72
CA VAL A 92 14.36 15.07 -9.55
C VAL A 92 13.98 15.03 -11.03
N THR A 93 14.93 15.34 -11.90
CA THR A 93 14.81 15.09 -13.34
C THR A 93 15.61 13.84 -13.69
N MET A 94 15.05 13.01 -14.57
CA MET A 94 15.73 11.86 -15.13
C MET A 94 15.64 11.88 -16.65
N GLU A 95 16.80 12.07 -17.27
CA GLU A 95 16.97 11.91 -18.71
C GLU A 95 16.98 10.43 -19.06
N ILE A 96 16.21 10.06 -20.08
CA ILE A 96 16.13 8.71 -20.61
C ILE A 96 16.77 8.75 -22.00
N PRO A 97 18.02 8.26 -22.14
CA PRO A 97 18.68 8.27 -23.44
C PRO A 97 17.97 7.31 -24.40
N ARG A 98 18.16 7.52 -25.70
CA ARG A 98 17.68 6.58 -26.72
C ARG A 98 18.26 5.19 -26.48
N LEU A 99 17.44 4.15 -26.65
CA LEU A 99 17.77 2.75 -26.37
C LEU A 99 18.02 2.47 -24.87
N ALA A 100 17.49 3.31 -23.99
CA ALA A 100 17.48 3.01 -22.56
C ALA A 100 16.68 1.73 -22.28
N GLU A 101 17.21 0.92 -21.36
CA GLU A 101 16.56 -0.29 -20.86
C GLU A 101 15.77 0.05 -19.57
N PRO A 102 14.47 -0.28 -19.48
CA PRO A 102 13.66 0.05 -18.30
C PRO A 102 14.21 -0.51 -17.00
N ARG A 103 14.79 -1.72 -17.02
CA ARG A 103 15.43 -2.33 -15.85
C ARG A 103 16.53 -1.45 -15.27
N ARG A 104 17.38 -0.87 -16.13
CA ARG A 104 18.45 0.02 -15.69
C ARG A 104 17.90 1.33 -15.14
N LEU A 105 16.82 1.85 -15.73
CA LEU A 105 16.15 3.05 -15.20
C LEU A 105 15.59 2.79 -13.80
N VAL A 106 14.89 1.67 -13.61
CA VAL A 106 14.35 1.27 -12.31
C VAL A 106 15.48 1.09 -11.29
N GLU A 107 16.57 0.43 -11.66
CA GLU A 107 17.75 0.26 -10.80
C GLU A 107 18.37 1.62 -10.37
N GLN A 108 18.57 2.54 -11.33
CA GLN A 108 19.09 3.89 -11.05
C GLN A 108 18.16 4.68 -10.12
N LEU A 109 16.85 4.56 -10.30
CA LEU A 109 15.86 5.18 -9.42
C LEU A 109 15.91 4.60 -8.00
N GLY A 110 16.08 3.28 -7.86
CA GLY A 110 16.30 2.64 -6.55
C GLY A 110 17.55 3.18 -5.84
N GLN A 111 18.66 3.29 -6.57
CA GLN A 111 19.90 3.88 -6.04
C GLN A 111 19.71 5.33 -5.59
N ARG A 112 19.02 6.16 -6.39
CA ARG A 112 18.67 7.55 -6.02
C ARG A 112 17.79 7.60 -4.78
N GLY A 113 16.80 6.72 -4.69
CA GLY A 113 15.91 6.55 -3.54
C GLY A 113 16.60 6.00 -2.28
N GLY A 114 17.82 5.46 -2.41
CA GLY A 114 18.54 4.83 -1.31
C GLY A 114 17.90 3.49 -0.87
N VAL A 115 17.27 2.77 -1.80
CA VAL A 115 16.60 1.50 -1.55
C VAL A 115 17.15 0.40 -2.46
N ARG A 116 17.25 -0.83 -1.95
CA ARG A 116 17.51 -1.99 -2.80
C ARG A 116 16.22 -2.41 -3.52
N ILE A 117 16.32 -2.89 -4.76
CA ILE A 117 15.18 -3.41 -5.51
C ILE A 117 15.20 -4.93 -5.52
N GLU A 118 14.10 -5.54 -5.09
CA GLU A 118 13.82 -6.97 -5.21
C GLU A 118 12.94 -7.24 -6.44
N ASN A 119 13.16 -8.39 -7.08
CA ASN A 119 12.44 -8.85 -8.28
C ASN A 119 12.57 -7.92 -9.49
N LEU A 120 13.74 -7.31 -9.68
CA LEU A 120 14.00 -6.43 -10.83
C LEU A 120 13.85 -7.16 -12.18
N ASP A 121 14.12 -8.46 -12.20
CA ASP A 121 13.95 -9.37 -13.33
C ASP A 121 12.52 -9.43 -13.88
N LYS A 122 11.50 -9.08 -13.07
CA LYS A 122 10.09 -9.00 -13.50
C LYS A 122 9.83 -7.89 -14.52
N VAL A 123 10.63 -6.83 -14.52
CA VAL A 123 10.51 -5.79 -15.54
C VAL A 123 10.96 -6.42 -16.86
N PRO A 124 10.15 -6.48 -17.92
CA PRO A 124 10.57 -7.06 -19.20
C PRO A 124 11.78 -6.34 -19.81
N HIS A 125 12.53 -7.03 -20.66
CA HIS A 125 13.50 -6.37 -21.54
C HIS A 125 12.75 -5.58 -22.61
N ASP A 126 13.12 -4.32 -22.78
CA ASP A 126 12.54 -3.38 -23.73
C ASP A 126 13.58 -2.31 -24.07
N VAL A 127 13.34 -1.54 -25.13
CA VAL A 127 14.20 -0.43 -25.56
C VAL A 127 13.36 0.81 -25.85
N TRP A 128 13.66 1.90 -25.16
CA TRP A 128 12.83 3.11 -25.22
C TRP A 128 13.40 4.20 -26.12
N PRO A 129 12.53 5.02 -26.74
CA PRO A 129 12.95 6.26 -27.36
C PRO A 129 13.52 7.22 -26.30
N ALA A 130 14.24 8.24 -26.74
CA ALA A 130 14.70 9.29 -25.84
C ALA A 130 13.49 10.01 -25.22
N SER A 131 13.54 10.26 -23.92
CA SER A 131 12.50 10.97 -23.18
C SER A 131 13.05 11.54 -21.87
N GLN A 132 12.20 12.19 -21.09
CA GLN A 132 12.57 12.73 -19.78
C GLN A 132 11.42 12.60 -18.79
N LEU A 133 11.76 12.32 -17.52
CA LEU A 133 10.85 12.39 -16.38
C LEU A 133 11.23 13.59 -15.53
N THR A 134 10.59 14.73 -15.79
CA THR A 134 10.98 16.03 -15.23
C THR A 134 10.11 16.43 -14.06
N ALA A 135 10.74 16.93 -12.99
CA ALA A 135 10.08 17.48 -11.79
C ALA A 135 9.18 16.48 -11.01
N LEU A 136 9.41 15.18 -11.18
CA LEU A 136 8.68 14.13 -10.45
C LEU A 136 9.49 13.62 -9.27
N SER A 137 8.81 13.16 -8.23
CA SER A 137 9.48 12.44 -7.14
C SER A 137 10.06 11.11 -7.64
N VAL A 138 11.11 10.58 -7.00
CA VAL A 138 11.65 9.26 -7.35
C VAL A 138 10.56 8.17 -7.26
N ALA A 139 9.67 8.27 -6.26
CA ALA A 139 8.50 7.41 -6.12
C ALA A 139 7.56 7.47 -7.33
N ASP A 140 7.23 8.68 -7.80
CA ASP A 140 6.36 8.87 -8.97
C ASP A 140 7.05 8.39 -10.26
N GLN A 141 8.35 8.60 -10.40
CA GLN A 141 9.13 8.11 -11.55
C GLN A 141 9.15 6.58 -11.60
N LEU A 142 9.39 5.92 -10.46
CA LEU A 142 9.32 4.46 -10.37
C LEU A 142 7.94 3.95 -10.75
N THR A 143 6.88 4.55 -10.20
CA THR A 143 5.50 4.17 -10.51
C THR A 143 5.20 4.37 -12.00
N THR A 144 5.58 5.51 -12.58
CA THR A 144 5.36 5.83 -13.99
C THR A 144 6.02 4.82 -14.92
N VAL A 145 7.29 4.47 -14.65
CA VAL A 145 8.03 3.47 -15.43
C VAL A 145 7.40 2.07 -15.31
N LEU A 146 7.04 1.67 -14.09
CA LEU A 146 6.49 0.33 -13.82
C LEU A 146 5.05 0.15 -14.31
N SER A 147 4.23 1.21 -14.33
CA SER A 147 2.85 1.16 -14.82
C SER A 147 2.76 0.73 -16.29
N GLY A 148 3.77 1.03 -17.12
CA GLY A 148 3.86 0.55 -18.50
C GLY A 148 4.00 -0.97 -18.63
N PHE A 149 4.33 -1.67 -17.55
CA PHE A 149 4.46 -3.12 -17.51
C PHE A 149 3.40 -3.79 -16.64
N ASP A 150 2.37 -3.05 -16.22
CA ASP A 150 1.38 -3.51 -15.24
C ASP A 150 2.03 -3.97 -13.92
N LEU A 151 3.12 -3.31 -13.55
CA LEU A 151 3.87 -3.54 -12.32
C LEU A 151 3.72 -2.35 -11.36
N ARG A 152 3.90 -2.65 -10.08
CA ARG A 152 4.01 -1.69 -8.98
C ARG A 152 5.20 -2.06 -8.11
N TRP A 153 5.59 -1.13 -7.24
CA TRP A 153 6.53 -1.41 -6.18
C TRP A 153 5.83 -1.36 -4.82
N GLU A 154 6.45 -1.97 -3.82
CA GLU A 154 6.01 -1.91 -2.43
C GLU A 154 7.21 -1.99 -1.47
N PRO A 155 7.18 -1.30 -0.31
CA PRO A 155 8.20 -1.46 0.72
C PRO A 155 8.23 -2.88 1.28
N THR A 156 9.44 -3.40 1.49
CA THR A 156 9.64 -4.61 2.31
C THR A 156 9.43 -4.30 3.79
N SER A 157 9.19 -5.34 4.61
CA SER A 157 8.88 -5.18 6.05
C SER A 157 9.96 -4.45 6.86
N ASN A 158 11.21 -4.43 6.39
CA ASN A 158 12.31 -3.71 7.04
C ASN A 158 12.55 -2.29 6.48
N GLY A 159 11.82 -1.89 5.43
CA GLY A 159 11.92 -0.57 4.79
C GLY A 159 13.27 -0.28 4.10
N ARG A 160 14.17 -1.27 3.98
CA ARG A 160 15.50 -1.11 3.33
C ARG A 160 15.49 -1.50 1.86
N ALA A 161 14.45 -2.20 1.43
CA ALA A 161 14.25 -2.59 0.06
C ALA A 161 12.81 -2.33 -0.38
N ILE A 162 12.60 -2.20 -1.68
CA ILE A 162 11.30 -2.25 -2.33
C ILE A 162 11.23 -3.53 -3.19
N ARG A 163 10.04 -4.08 -3.34
CA ARG A 163 9.77 -5.27 -4.16
C ARG A 163 8.91 -4.89 -5.36
N ILE A 164 9.26 -5.41 -6.53
CA ILE A 164 8.42 -5.31 -7.73
C ILE A 164 7.39 -6.44 -7.75
N ALA A 165 6.13 -6.07 -7.96
CA ALA A 165 4.98 -6.96 -7.99
C ALA A 165 3.98 -6.54 -9.09
N PRO A 166 3.13 -7.45 -9.58
CA PRO A 166 2.00 -7.09 -10.45
C PRO A 166 1.05 -6.11 -9.77
N ILE A 167 0.38 -5.27 -10.57
CA ILE A 167 -0.73 -4.45 -10.08
C ILE A 167 -1.93 -5.37 -9.77
N GLU A 168 -2.30 -5.44 -8.50
CA GLU A 168 -3.53 -6.09 -8.04
C GLU A 168 -4.72 -5.15 -8.29
N ARG A 169 -5.76 -5.67 -8.96
CA ARG A 169 -6.95 -4.91 -9.35
C ARG A 169 -8.19 -5.43 -8.62
N PRO A 170 -9.15 -4.55 -8.24
CA PRO A 170 -9.16 -3.11 -8.49
C PRO A 170 -8.14 -2.34 -7.64
N VAL A 171 -7.57 -1.27 -8.20
CA VAL A 171 -6.65 -0.39 -7.46
C VAL A 171 -7.46 0.58 -6.59
N VAL A 172 -7.36 0.42 -5.27
CA VAL A 172 -8.06 1.26 -4.29
C VAL A 172 -7.08 1.85 -3.28
N TRP A 173 -7.36 3.08 -2.86
CA TRP A 173 -6.67 3.79 -1.80
C TRP A 173 -7.55 3.88 -0.57
N ARG A 174 -6.98 3.63 0.62
CA ARG A 174 -7.74 3.58 1.88
C ARG A 174 -7.49 4.83 2.70
N ARG A 175 -8.56 5.53 3.07
CA ARG A 175 -8.53 6.73 3.91
C ARG A 175 -9.57 6.66 5.02
N LEU A 176 -9.27 7.30 6.14
CA LEU A 176 -10.14 7.38 7.30
C LEU A 176 -10.91 8.70 7.27
N TYR A 177 -12.23 8.61 7.38
CA TYR A 177 -13.13 9.75 7.42
C TYR A 177 -13.98 9.71 8.68
N ASP A 178 -14.47 10.88 9.09
CA ASP A 178 -15.56 10.94 10.06
C ASP A 178 -16.86 10.51 9.37
N ARG A 179 -17.74 9.81 10.10
CA ARG A 179 -18.97 9.24 9.52
C ARG A 179 -19.92 10.30 8.96
N THR A 180 -19.88 11.53 9.47
CA THR A 180 -20.67 12.66 8.98
C THR A 180 -20.39 13.01 7.52
N VAL A 181 -19.21 12.65 7.00
CA VAL A 181 -18.85 12.86 5.58
C VAL A 181 -19.67 11.97 4.64
N LEU A 182 -20.17 10.82 5.13
CA LEU A 182 -20.97 9.89 4.33
C LEU A 182 -22.44 10.30 4.16
N GLU A 183 -22.90 11.35 4.86
CA GLU A 183 -24.27 11.84 4.75
C GLU A 183 -24.45 12.90 3.63
N GLU A 184 -23.34 13.33 3.01
CA GLU A 184 -23.31 14.29 1.90
C GLU A 184 -23.71 13.63 0.55
N PRO A 185 -24.32 14.36 -0.39
CA PRO A 185 -24.69 13.84 -1.71
C PRO A 185 -23.49 13.31 -2.53
N ALA A 186 -22.27 13.72 -2.22
CA ALA A 186 -21.05 13.18 -2.81
C ALA A 186 -20.81 11.70 -2.44
N ALA A 187 -21.24 11.26 -1.25
CA ALA A 187 -21.12 9.88 -0.79
C ALA A 187 -22.13 8.93 -1.48
N ALA A 188 -23.23 9.45 -2.02
CA ALA A 188 -24.25 8.66 -2.72
C ALA A 188 -23.74 8.03 -4.03
N ASN A 189 -22.65 8.58 -4.59
CA ASN A 189 -22.02 8.09 -5.82
C ASN A 189 -20.83 7.13 -5.57
N LEU A 190 -20.50 6.83 -4.30
CA LEU A 190 -19.46 5.85 -3.98
C LEU A 190 -19.91 4.45 -4.38
N GLN A 191 -19.08 3.73 -5.13
CA GLN A 191 -19.34 2.32 -5.42
C GLN A 191 -19.10 1.48 -4.14
N PRO A 192 -19.99 0.52 -3.83
CA PRO A 192 -20.10 -0.12 -2.50
C PRO A 192 -18.99 -1.07 -2.05
N ASP A 193 -17.85 -1.15 -2.75
CA ASP A 193 -16.67 -1.90 -2.27
C ASP A 193 -15.88 -1.16 -1.17
N ALA A 194 -16.40 -0.02 -0.70
CA ALA A 194 -15.90 0.72 0.46
C ALA A 194 -16.14 -0.07 1.77
N ILE A 195 -15.17 -0.90 2.13
CA ILE A 195 -15.18 -1.69 3.38
C ILE A 195 -15.20 -0.76 4.60
N ALA A 196 -16.38 -0.58 5.19
CA ALA A 196 -16.58 0.07 6.49
C ALA A 196 -16.23 -0.91 7.63
N ASP A 197 -14.96 -0.99 8.04
CA ASP A 197 -14.60 -1.68 9.29
C ASP A 197 -14.55 -0.68 10.46
N SER A 198 -15.66 -0.55 11.19
CA SER A 198 -15.79 0.39 12.30
C SER A 198 -15.44 -0.28 13.65
N SER A 199 -14.35 0.14 14.28
CA SER A 199 -14.11 -0.14 15.71
C SER A 199 -14.30 1.10 16.62
N GLN A 200 -14.62 2.26 16.04
CA GLN A 200 -15.00 3.47 16.78
C GLN A 200 -16.23 4.12 16.11
N LYS A 201 -17.28 4.41 16.90
CA LYS A 201 -18.63 4.78 16.41
C LYS A 201 -18.68 6.02 15.49
N SER A 202 -17.61 6.82 15.41
CA SER A 202 -17.56 8.10 14.69
C SER A 202 -16.73 8.09 13.41
N GLN A 203 -15.98 7.02 13.10
CA GLN A 203 -15.07 6.99 11.94
C GLN A 203 -15.30 5.78 11.05
N VAL A 204 -14.93 5.93 9.77
CA VAL A 204 -15.12 4.93 8.72
C VAL A 204 -13.94 4.92 7.77
N TRP A 205 -13.42 3.73 7.47
CA TRP A 205 -12.46 3.54 6.40
C TRP A 205 -13.20 3.50 5.06
N ILE A 206 -12.73 4.27 4.10
CA ILE A 206 -13.23 4.28 2.73
C ILE A 206 -12.10 3.81 1.82
N ALA A 207 -12.37 2.77 1.04
CA ALA A 207 -11.45 2.21 0.05
C ALA A 207 -11.98 2.52 -1.35
N THR A 208 -11.35 3.46 -2.06
CA THR A 208 -11.76 3.87 -3.41
C THR A 208 -10.62 4.58 -4.15
N THR A 209 -10.84 5.02 -5.39
CA THR A 209 -9.85 5.77 -6.19
C THR A 209 -9.59 7.16 -5.61
N VAL A 210 -8.46 7.76 -5.98
CA VAL A 210 -8.09 9.11 -5.55
C VAL A 210 -9.13 10.14 -5.99
N GLU A 211 -9.66 10.03 -7.20
CA GLU A 211 -10.67 10.94 -7.74
C GLU A 211 -11.95 10.92 -6.90
N GLN A 212 -12.37 9.74 -6.42
CA GLN A 212 -13.51 9.64 -5.53
C GLN A 212 -13.20 10.22 -4.14
N HIS A 213 -11.99 10.01 -3.61
CA HIS A 213 -11.57 10.66 -2.36
C HIS A 213 -11.51 12.19 -2.48
N GLU A 214 -11.10 12.72 -3.63
CA GLU A 214 -11.09 14.15 -3.94
C GLU A 214 -12.50 14.72 -4.09
N ALA A 215 -13.44 13.95 -4.66
CA ALA A 215 -14.85 14.33 -4.70
C ALA A 215 -15.48 14.41 -3.29
N LEU A 216 -14.98 13.63 -2.33
CA LEU A 216 -15.30 13.78 -0.90
C LEU A 216 -14.54 14.95 -0.24
N GLY A 217 -13.44 15.39 -0.85
CA GLY A 217 -12.43 16.33 -0.32
C GLY A 217 -12.88 17.79 -0.13
N GLY A 218 -14.14 18.12 -0.40
CA GLY A 218 -14.78 19.27 0.24
C GLY A 218 -14.78 19.17 1.78
N VAL A 219 -14.55 17.97 2.31
CA VAL A 219 -14.45 17.68 3.73
C VAL A 219 -13.05 17.19 4.08
N LYS A 220 -12.40 17.84 5.06
CA LYS A 220 -11.03 17.50 5.47
C LYS A 220 -10.98 16.06 5.99
N PRO A 221 -10.06 15.21 5.50
CA PRO A 221 -9.80 13.91 6.11
C PRO A 221 -9.45 14.11 7.58
N ALA A 222 -10.00 13.28 8.47
CA ALA A 222 -9.58 13.28 9.86
C ALA A 222 -8.07 13.05 9.92
N ALA A 223 -7.36 13.90 10.67
CA ALA A 223 -5.89 13.84 10.75
C ALA A 223 -5.43 12.42 11.06
N THR A 224 -4.80 11.79 10.07
CA THR A 224 -4.34 10.41 10.15
C THR A 224 -3.07 10.42 10.99
N THR A 225 -3.21 10.25 12.31
CA THR A 225 -2.06 9.86 13.12
C THR A 225 -1.62 8.49 12.62
N ALA A 226 -0.37 8.37 12.19
CA ALA A 226 0.21 7.14 11.66
C ALA A 226 -0.01 5.97 12.64
N ARG A 227 -1.04 5.16 12.39
CA ARG A 227 -1.33 3.91 13.08
C ARG A 227 -1.91 2.91 12.09
N SER A 228 -1.08 1.90 11.82
CA SER A 228 -1.41 0.49 11.55
C SER A 228 -2.45 0.18 10.46
N ARG A 229 -1.96 -0.44 9.37
CA ARG A 229 -2.71 -1.16 8.33
C ARG A 229 -3.99 -1.86 8.87
N PRO A 230 -5.14 -1.73 8.19
CA PRO A 230 -6.32 -2.52 8.49
C PRO A 230 -6.12 -3.97 8.02
N GLN A 231 -6.10 -4.92 8.95
CA GLN A 231 -6.23 -6.34 8.64
C GLN A 231 -7.67 -6.61 8.19
N THR A 232 -7.83 -7.21 7.01
CA THR A 232 -9.11 -7.66 6.46
C THR A 232 -9.74 -8.75 7.34
N ARG A 233 -10.97 -8.51 7.83
CA ARG A 233 -11.80 -9.53 8.50
C ARG A 233 -12.24 -10.63 7.50
N PRO A 234 -12.14 -11.93 7.85
CA PRO A 234 -12.79 -13.01 7.11
C PRO A 234 -14.30 -13.07 7.39
N ARG A 235 -15.04 -13.67 6.46
CA ARG A 235 -16.48 -13.95 6.60
C ARG A 235 -16.73 -15.02 7.67
N ARG A 236 -17.92 -14.94 8.28
CA ARG A 236 -18.39 -15.80 9.38
C ARG A 236 -18.34 -17.28 8.97
N GLY A 237 -17.39 -18.01 9.55
CA GLY A 237 -17.17 -19.45 9.32
C GLY A 237 -15.70 -19.87 9.35
N ASP A 238 -14.79 -18.95 9.07
CA ASP A 238 -13.35 -19.25 9.09
C ASP A 238 -12.80 -19.16 10.52
N LYS A 239 -12.16 -20.24 10.98
CA LYS A 239 -11.34 -20.22 12.20
C LYS A 239 -10.39 -19.04 12.13
N GLN A 240 -10.46 -18.17 13.13
CA GLN A 240 -9.63 -16.97 13.20
C GLN A 240 -8.18 -17.39 13.43
N VAL A 241 -7.39 -17.38 12.36
CA VAL A 241 -5.97 -17.77 12.40
C VAL A 241 -5.06 -16.56 12.55
N TYR A 242 -4.08 -16.68 13.41
CA TYR A 242 -3.11 -15.67 13.80
C TYR A 242 -1.73 -16.13 13.38
N SER A 243 -0.96 -15.23 12.76
CA SER A 243 0.47 -15.44 12.57
C SER A 243 1.20 -14.46 13.47
N LEU A 244 1.81 -14.96 14.53
CA LEU A 244 2.46 -14.16 15.55
C LEU A 244 3.89 -14.64 15.73
N ARG A 245 4.84 -13.70 15.63
CA ARG A 245 6.25 -13.93 15.93
C ARG A 245 6.60 -13.16 17.19
N VAL A 246 6.75 -13.87 18.28
CA VAL A 246 7.16 -13.32 19.58
C VAL A 246 8.66 -13.48 19.73
N GLN A 247 9.36 -12.41 20.09
CA GLN A 247 10.79 -12.43 20.37
C GLN A 247 11.07 -11.78 21.72
N GLN A 248 11.63 -12.57 22.65
CA GLN A 248 12.12 -12.15 23.96
C GLN A 248 11.12 -11.39 24.83
N GLN A 249 9.83 -11.76 24.77
CA GLN A 249 8.79 -11.14 25.61
C GLN A 249 8.54 -11.95 26.89
N PRO A 250 8.30 -11.27 28.03
CA PRO A 250 7.93 -11.95 29.26
C PRO A 250 6.56 -12.64 29.10
N ILE A 251 6.49 -13.91 29.50
CA ILE A 251 5.32 -14.77 29.24
C ILE A 251 4.05 -14.32 29.99
N GLY A 252 4.16 -13.87 31.25
CA GLY A 252 3.02 -13.52 32.09
C GLY A 252 2.18 -12.36 31.54
N PRO A 253 2.78 -11.19 31.24
CA PRO A 253 2.07 -10.08 30.59
C PRO A 253 1.48 -10.46 29.23
N MET A 254 2.15 -11.35 28.50
CA MET A 254 1.70 -11.83 27.19
C MET A 254 0.47 -12.73 27.31
N LEU A 255 0.46 -13.71 28.22
CA LEU A 255 -0.70 -14.57 28.50
C LEU A 255 -1.89 -13.75 29.02
N THR A 256 -1.62 -12.75 29.87
CA THR A 256 -2.66 -11.80 30.34
C THR A 256 -3.28 -11.03 29.18
N GLN A 257 -2.46 -10.57 28.23
CA GLN A 257 -2.93 -9.85 27.05
C GLN A 257 -3.75 -10.76 26.12
N LEU A 258 -3.32 -12.01 25.93
CA LEU A 258 -4.04 -13.00 25.12
C LEU A 258 -5.39 -13.38 25.73
N ALA A 259 -5.46 -13.59 27.05
CA ALA A 259 -6.71 -13.85 27.76
C ALA A 259 -7.69 -12.66 27.66
N ARG A 260 -7.18 -11.42 27.77
CA ARG A 260 -8.00 -10.21 27.59
C ARG A 260 -8.55 -10.07 26.18
N GLN A 261 -7.79 -10.45 25.16
CA GLN A 261 -8.26 -10.45 23.77
C GLN A 261 -9.35 -11.50 23.53
N LEU A 262 -9.34 -12.58 24.31
CA LEU A 262 -10.37 -13.62 24.33
C LEU A 262 -11.65 -13.26 25.09
N GLY A 263 -11.63 -12.15 25.85
CA GLY A 263 -12.68 -11.86 26.81
C GLY A 263 -12.70 -12.81 28.02
N LYS A 264 -11.66 -13.63 28.20
CA LYS A 264 -11.55 -14.63 29.27
C LYS A 264 -10.73 -14.10 30.44
N GLN A 265 -10.96 -14.65 31.64
CA GLN A 265 -10.16 -14.34 32.82
C GLN A 265 -9.00 -15.31 32.95
N LEU A 266 -7.79 -14.80 33.20
CA LEU A 266 -6.62 -15.62 33.46
C LEU A 266 -6.50 -15.86 34.97
N GLN A 267 -6.55 -17.12 35.38
CA GLN A 267 -6.24 -17.55 36.74
C GLN A 267 -4.93 -18.32 36.73
N VAL A 268 -3.98 -17.86 37.54
CA VAL A 268 -2.68 -18.49 37.71
C VAL A 268 -2.75 -19.39 38.92
N ASP A 269 -2.39 -20.66 38.77
CA ASP A 269 -2.30 -21.58 39.90
C ASP A 269 -1.23 -21.11 40.91
N PRO A 270 -1.47 -21.22 42.24
CA PRO A 270 -0.47 -20.92 43.27
C PRO A 270 0.90 -21.58 43.09
N GLN A 271 1.01 -22.65 42.30
CA GLN A 271 2.28 -23.35 42.01
C GLN A 271 3.12 -22.70 40.91
N VAL A 272 2.60 -21.71 40.18
CA VAL A 272 3.35 -20.98 39.13
C VAL A 272 4.07 -19.78 39.74
N ASP A 273 5.38 -19.89 39.92
CA ASP A 273 6.21 -18.82 40.49
C ASP A 273 6.29 -17.56 39.60
N GLU A 274 6.44 -16.38 40.22
CA GLU A 274 6.65 -15.10 39.51
C GLU A 274 7.87 -15.11 38.58
N GLN A 275 8.86 -15.97 38.85
CA GLN A 275 10.04 -16.12 38.01
C GLN A 275 9.70 -16.77 36.66
N THR A 276 8.78 -17.73 36.65
CA THR A 276 8.29 -18.38 35.41
C THR A 276 7.46 -17.40 34.59
N LEU A 277 6.63 -16.58 35.24
CA LEU A 277 5.86 -15.52 34.57
C LEU A 277 6.72 -14.41 33.97
N ASN A 278 7.93 -14.18 34.50
CA ASN A 278 8.88 -13.21 33.95
C ASN A 278 9.86 -13.81 32.94
N GLN A 279 9.79 -15.12 32.67
CA GLN A 279 10.63 -15.78 31.68
C GLN A 279 10.37 -15.21 30.29
N ARG A 280 11.45 -14.87 29.59
CA ARG A 280 11.39 -14.36 28.23
C ARG A 280 11.30 -15.50 27.23
N VAL A 281 10.19 -15.58 26.52
CA VAL A 281 9.96 -16.61 25.50
C VAL A 281 10.03 -16.03 24.10
N SER A 282 10.43 -16.87 23.15
CA SER A 282 10.41 -16.55 21.73
C SER A 282 9.82 -17.75 20.99
N PHE A 283 8.75 -17.52 20.25
CA PHE A 283 8.11 -18.55 19.44
C PHE A 283 7.44 -17.89 18.24
N GLU A 284 7.31 -18.66 17.16
CA GLU A 284 6.68 -18.22 15.94
C GLU A 284 5.58 -19.20 15.60
N VAL A 285 4.36 -18.68 15.44
CA VAL A 285 3.22 -19.48 14.99
C VAL A 285 2.70 -18.87 13.70
N LYS A 286 2.43 -19.71 12.71
CA LYS A 286 1.93 -19.33 11.39
C LYS A 286 0.55 -19.93 11.20
N GLN A 287 -0.43 -19.06 10.93
CA GLN A 287 -1.82 -19.44 10.72
C GLN A 287 -2.41 -20.32 11.84
N ALA A 288 -2.07 -20.06 13.10
CA ALA A 288 -2.61 -20.81 14.22
C ALA A 288 -3.91 -20.22 14.72
N ASP A 289 -4.88 -21.05 15.07
CA ASP A 289 -6.03 -20.55 15.82
C ASP A 289 -5.63 -20.10 17.24
N LEU A 290 -6.53 -19.45 17.95
CA LEU A 290 -6.15 -18.79 19.18
C LEU A 290 -5.86 -19.79 20.33
N ASP A 291 -6.43 -20.99 20.26
CA ASP A 291 -6.13 -22.08 21.19
C ASP A 291 -4.72 -22.64 20.90
N GLU A 292 -4.38 -22.81 19.62
CA GLU A 292 -3.02 -23.17 19.19
C GLU A 292 -1.98 -22.11 19.56
N LEU A 293 -2.35 -20.83 19.53
CA LEU A 293 -1.48 -19.71 19.89
C LEU A 293 -1.27 -19.63 21.42
N LEU A 294 -2.33 -19.88 22.21
CA LEU A 294 -2.23 -20.01 23.66
C LEU A 294 -1.37 -21.21 24.05
N GLN A 295 -1.58 -22.36 23.41
CA GLN A 295 -0.79 -23.56 23.66
C GLN A 295 0.68 -23.37 23.29
N ALA A 296 0.98 -22.75 22.15
CA ALA A 296 2.36 -22.45 21.73
C ALA A 296 3.06 -21.49 22.70
N ALA A 297 2.33 -20.52 23.24
CA ALA A 297 2.83 -19.61 24.28
C ALA A 297 3.15 -20.35 25.57
N CYS A 298 2.22 -21.17 26.06
CA CYS A 298 2.38 -21.93 27.30
C CYS A 298 3.51 -22.96 27.19
N ASN A 299 3.59 -23.72 26.08
CA ASN A 299 4.65 -24.68 25.83
C ASN A 299 6.04 -24.03 25.81
N ALA A 300 6.17 -22.80 25.27
CA ALA A 300 7.43 -22.08 25.23
C ALA A 300 7.95 -21.67 26.63
N ALA A 301 7.07 -21.66 27.64
CA ALA A 301 7.37 -21.39 29.04
C ALA A 301 7.28 -22.63 29.95
N GLY A 302 7.01 -23.83 29.41
CA GLY A 302 6.79 -25.04 30.20
C GLY A 302 5.51 -25.01 31.06
N LEU A 303 4.47 -24.33 30.56
CA LEU A 303 3.17 -24.20 31.20
C LEU A 303 2.10 -24.97 30.42
N ALA A 304 1.09 -25.46 31.12
CA ALA A 304 -0.13 -26.01 30.56
C ALA A 304 -1.29 -25.03 30.78
N ALA A 305 -2.19 -24.92 29.79
CA ALA A 305 -3.39 -24.09 29.89
C ALA A 305 -4.64 -24.96 29.81
N ARG A 306 -5.52 -24.85 30.81
CA ARG A 306 -6.83 -25.49 30.81
C ARG A 306 -7.92 -24.43 30.71
N VAL A 307 -8.79 -24.57 29.71
CA VAL A 307 -9.91 -23.65 29.50
C VAL A 307 -11.17 -24.25 30.12
N GLU A 308 -11.74 -23.56 31.11
CA GLU A 308 -13.00 -23.95 31.74
C GLU A 308 -13.99 -22.78 31.66
N GLY A 309 -14.96 -22.90 30.74
CA GLY A 309 -15.95 -21.86 30.48
C GLY A 309 -15.29 -20.54 30.04
N ASP A 310 -15.34 -19.53 30.92
CA ASP A 310 -14.80 -18.18 30.67
C ASP A 310 -13.46 -17.91 31.39
N THR A 311 -12.88 -18.95 32.00
CA THR A 311 -11.62 -18.86 32.75
C THR A 311 -10.55 -19.75 32.12
N ILE A 312 -9.34 -19.23 32.02
CA ILE A 312 -8.15 -19.98 31.63
C ILE A 312 -7.30 -20.19 32.89
N HIS A 313 -7.10 -21.45 33.24
CA HIS A 313 -6.23 -21.88 34.33
C HIS A 313 -4.84 -22.19 33.78
N LEU A 314 -3.80 -21.55 34.33
CA LEU A 314 -2.40 -21.84 34.01
C LEU A 314 -1.78 -22.72 35.09
N GLU A 315 -1.25 -23.86 34.67
CA GLU A 315 -0.57 -24.86 35.51
C GLU A 315 0.84 -25.12 34.97
N LEU A 316 1.75 -25.69 35.78
CA LEU A 316 3.06 -26.12 35.31
C LEU A 316 2.91 -27.39 34.45
N ASP A 317 3.58 -27.46 33.30
CA ASP A 317 3.58 -28.65 32.45
C ASP A 317 4.52 -29.72 33.06
N GLY A 318 3.97 -30.52 33.99
CA GLY A 318 4.70 -31.62 34.65
C GLY A 318 4.40 -31.90 36.12
N ALA A 319 3.18 -31.68 36.61
CA ALA A 319 2.75 -32.19 37.93
C ALA A 319 2.06 -33.56 37.78
N GLU A 320 2.81 -34.64 37.97
CA GLU A 320 2.29 -35.84 38.65
C GLU A 320 2.39 -35.64 40.17
#